data_AF-A0A8J5X3H2-F1
#
_entry.id   AF-A0A8J5X3H2-F1
#
_cell.length_a   1.000
_cell.length_b   1.000
_cell.length_c   1.000
_cell.angle_alpha   90.00
_cell.angle_beta   90.00
_cell.angle_gamma   90.00
#
_symmetry.space_group_name_H-M   'P 1'
#
loop_
_entity.id
_entity.type
_entity.pdbx_description
1 polymer ?
#
loop_
_entity_poly.entity_id
_entity_poly.type
_entity_poly.pdbx_seq_one_letter_code
_entity_poly.pdbx_strand_id
1 'polypeptide(L)'
;MMPSLLKSASQLLRRSRRDYSSAAAAGQLERKVAILGAAGGIGQPLALLMKLNPLVSLLSLYDIAGTPGVAADVSHINSRALVKGFVGDERLGDALEGSDVGLCTAISKYCPDAVVNMISNPVNSTVPIAAELFKKAGTYDEKKLFGVTTLDVVRAKTFYAGKANVPVTVVNVPVVGGHAGITILPLFSQVTPASNALSHEDIKALTKRTQDGGTEVVEA
;
A
#
# COMPACT_ATOMS: atom_id res chain seq x y z
N MET A 1 -28.33 -58.14 22.71
CA MET A 1 -27.47 -58.32 21.53
C MET A 1 -27.54 -57.07 20.67
N MET A 2 -26.45 -56.30 20.58
CA MET A 2 -26.13 -55.49 19.40
C MET A 2 -25.75 -56.46 18.27
N PRO A 3 -26.24 -56.29 17.02
CA PRO A 3 -25.65 -55.38 16.02
C PRO A 3 -26.74 -54.72 15.12
N SER A 4 -26.56 -53.73 14.26
CA SER A 4 -25.43 -53.33 13.43
C SER A 4 -25.51 -51.83 13.06
N LEU A 5 -24.46 -51.11 13.45
CA LEU A 5 -23.95 -49.95 12.71
C LEU A 5 -23.60 -50.41 11.30
N LEU A 6 -24.35 -50.03 10.26
CA LEU A 6 -23.94 -50.04 8.83
C LEU A 6 -25.12 -49.66 7.91
N LYS A 7 -25.71 -48.47 8.11
CA LYS A 7 -26.52 -47.83 7.06
C LYS A 7 -25.77 -46.63 6.50
N SER A 8 -25.10 -46.90 5.37
CA SER A 8 -24.83 -46.00 4.26
C SER A 8 -23.98 -44.76 4.53
N ALA A 9 -22.66 -44.97 4.63
CA ALA A 9 -21.63 -43.97 4.33
C ALA A 9 -21.69 -43.43 2.87
N SER A 10 -22.59 -43.96 2.03
CA SER A 10 -22.79 -43.56 0.64
C SER A 10 -23.79 -42.40 0.44
N GLN A 11 -24.55 -41.99 1.46
CA GLN A 11 -25.44 -40.82 1.38
C GLN A 11 -24.76 -39.48 1.74
N LEU A 12 -23.61 -39.49 2.43
CA LEU A 12 -22.86 -38.28 2.79
C LEU A 12 -21.81 -37.85 1.75
N LEU A 13 -21.42 -38.74 0.83
CA LEU A 13 -20.34 -38.49 -0.14
C LEU A 13 -20.82 -38.12 -1.56
N ARG A 14 -22.11 -37.82 -1.75
CA ARG A 14 -22.70 -37.54 -3.07
C ARG A 14 -23.28 -36.15 -3.28
N ARG A 15 -23.02 -35.19 -2.38
CA ARG A 15 -23.10 -33.75 -2.69
C ARG A 15 -21.78 -33.27 -3.30
N SER A 16 -21.54 -33.80 -4.48
CA SER A 16 -20.66 -33.19 -5.48
C SER A 16 -21.18 -31.79 -5.79
N ARG A 17 -20.37 -30.76 -5.56
CA ARG A 17 -19.65 -30.07 -6.65
C ARG A 17 -18.69 -29.05 -6.05
N ARG A 18 -17.52 -28.97 -6.67
CA ARG A 18 -16.43 -28.04 -6.39
C ARG A 18 -16.95 -26.62 -6.14
N ASP A 19 -16.78 -26.11 -4.93
CA ASP A 19 -16.78 -24.67 -4.69
C ASP A 19 -15.40 -24.12 -5.04
N TYR A 20 -15.08 -24.10 -6.34
CA TYR A 20 -14.29 -22.98 -6.87
C TYR A 20 -15.26 -21.83 -7.08
N SER A 21 -15.65 -21.21 -5.96
CA SER A 21 -16.31 -19.91 -6.01
C SER A 21 -15.25 -18.86 -6.34
N SER A 22 -14.95 -18.69 -7.63
CA SER A 22 -14.52 -17.39 -8.17
C SER A 22 -15.75 -16.53 -8.47
N ALA A 23 -16.77 -16.57 -7.61
CA ALA A 23 -17.79 -15.56 -7.63
C ALA A 23 -17.13 -14.29 -7.08
N ALA A 24 -16.55 -13.49 -7.97
CA ALA A 24 -16.39 -12.07 -7.71
C ALA A 24 -17.72 -11.60 -7.13
N ALA A 25 -17.70 -11.07 -5.90
CA ALA A 25 -18.89 -10.52 -5.29
C ALA A 25 -19.50 -9.55 -6.31
N ALA A 26 -20.69 -9.89 -6.81
CA ALA A 26 -21.41 -9.09 -7.79
C ALA A 26 -21.60 -7.70 -7.17
N GLY A 27 -20.83 -6.71 -7.66
CA GLY A 27 -20.79 -5.35 -7.13
C GLY A 27 -19.41 -4.81 -6.72
N GLN A 28 -18.34 -5.61 -6.74
CA GLN A 28 -16.99 -5.06 -6.52
C GLN A 28 -16.51 -4.29 -7.76
N LEU A 29 -16.50 -2.95 -7.66
CA LEU A 29 -15.78 -2.07 -8.57
C LEU A 29 -14.36 -2.62 -8.82
N GLU A 30 -14.08 -2.96 -10.07
CA GLU A 30 -12.77 -3.41 -10.51
C GLU A 30 -11.76 -2.26 -10.36
N ARG A 31 -10.75 -2.44 -9.51
CA ARG A 31 -9.73 -1.40 -9.29
C ARG A 31 -8.49 -1.69 -10.13
N LYS A 32 -8.19 -0.74 -11.02
CA LYS A 32 -6.89 -0.64 -11.68
C LYS A 32 -5.93 0.13 -10.77
N VAL A 33 -4.73 -0.42 -10.56
CA VAL A 33 -3.64 0.22 -9.83
C VAL A 33 -2.45 0.37 -10.76
N ALA A 34 -1.78 1.53 -10.72
CA ALA A 34 -0.53 1.77 -11.41
C ALA A 34 0.58 2.06 -10.39
N ILE A 35 1.75 1.45 -10.57
CA ILE A 35 2.95 1.73 -9.77
C ILE A 35 3.98 2.37 -10.70
N LEU A 36 4.37 3.61 -10.39
CA LEU A 36 5.39 4.37 -11.11
C LEU A 36 6.68 4.30 -10.30
N GLY A 37 7.75 3.73 -10.87
CA GLY A 37 8.94 3.31 -10.13
C GLY A 37 8.87 1.85 -9.66
N ALA A 38 8.23 0.98 -10.44
CA ALA A 38 7.93 -0.40 -10.08
C ALA A 38 9.16 -1.33 -10.03
N ALA A 39 10.26 -0.98 -10.68
CA ALA A 39 11.50 -1.76 -10.67
C ALA A 39 12.47 -1.33 -9.55
N GLY A 40 12.18 -0.23 -8.84
CA GLY A 40 12.95 0.22 -7.68
C GLY A 40 12.78 -0.67 -6.43
N GLY A 41 13.60 -0.43 -5.41
CA GLY A 41 13.63 -1.22 -4.17
C GLY A 41 12.31 -1.20 -3.37
N ILE A 42 11.51 -0.13 -3.49
CA ILE A 42 10.15 -0.07 -2.92
C ILE A 42 9.13 -0.65 -3.92
N GLY A 43 9.31 -0.39 -5.21
CA GLY A 43 8.37 -0.74 -6.27
C GLY A 43 8.13 -2.24 -6.40
N GLN A 44 9.19 -3.05 -6.37
CA GLN A 44 9.09 -4.50 -6.52
C GLN A 44 8.28 -5.18 -5.40
N PRO A 45 8.59 -4.99 -4.10
CA PRO A 45 7.78 -5.57 -3.04
C PRO A 45 6.37 -4.98 -3.00
N LEU A 46 6.19 -3.71 -3.36
CA LEU A 46 4.86 -3.11 -3.50
C LEU A 46 4.04 -3.78 -4.62
N ALA A 47 4.65 -4.06 -5.76
CA ALA A 47 4.02 -4.77 -6.87
C ALA A 47 3.57 -6.17 -6.47
N LEU A 48 4.40 -6.90 -5.71
CA LEU A 48 4.05 -8.19 -5.13
C LEU A 48 2.83 -8.09 -4.22
N LEU A 49 2.81 -7.14 -3.27
CA LEU A 49 1.69 -6.95 -2.35
C LEU A 49 0.40 -6.55 -3.09
N MET A 50 0.50 -5.71 -4.13
CA MET A 50 -0.66 -5.32 -4.95
C MET A 50 -1.18 -6.49 -5.79
N LYS A 51 -0.31 -7.36 -6.30
CA LYS A 51 -0.72 -8.58 -7.02
C LYS A 51 -1.48 -9.55 -6.13
N LEU A 52 -1.13 -9.64 -4.84
CA LEU A 52 -1.83 -10.49 -3.88
C LEU A 52 -3.15 -9.90 -3.36
N ASN A 53 -3.42 -8.62 -3.61
CA ASN A 53 -4.61 -7.95 -3.12
C ASN A 53 -5.86 -8.33 -3.95
N PRO A 54 -6.90 -8.95 -3.35
CA PRO A 54 -8.10 -9.38 -4.08
C PRO A 54 -8.97 -8.22 -4.59
N LEU A 55 -8.72 -6.99 -4.12
CA LEU A 55 -9.40 -5.78 -4.59
C LEU A 55 -8.81 -5.24 -5.89
N VAL A 56 -7.62 -5.68 -6.29
CA VAL A 56 -6.95 -5.24 -7.52
C VAL A 56 -7.29 -6.21 -8.66
N SER A 57 -7.80 -5.66 -9.76
CA SER A 57 -8.11 -6.43 -10.98
C SER A 57 -7.02 -6.27 -12.05
N LEU A 58 -6.41 -5.09 -12.14
CA LEU A 58 -5.36 -4.77 -13.10
C LEU A 58 -4.23 -4.02 -12.42
N LEU A 59 -3.01 -4.49 -12.59
CA LEU A 59 -1.79 -3.91 -12.06
C LEU A 59 -0.88 -3.48 -13.22
N SER A 60 -0.71 -2.18 -13.38
CA SER A 60 0.19 -1.57 -14.36
C SER A 60 1.50 -1.21 -13.67
N LEU A 61 2.61 -1.79 -14.12
CA LEU A 61 3.94 -1.52 -13.58
C LEU A 61 4.69 -0.65 -14.58
N TYR A 62 5.20 0.49 -14.13
CA TYR A 62 6.01 1.39 -14.94
C TYR A 62 7.34 1.70 -14.24
N ASP A 63 8.41 1.73 -15.02
CA ASP A 63 9.72 2.24 -14.61
C ASP A 63 10.53 2.61 -15.85
N ILE A 64 11.61 3.36 -15.68
CA ILE A 64 12.52 3.71 -16.78
C ILE A 64 13.29 2.50 -17.30
N ALA A 65 13.52 1.49 -16.43
CA ALA A 65 14.24 0.26 -16.76
C ALA A 65 13.76 -0.92 -15.92
N GLY A 66 14.02 -2.15 -16.37
CA GLY A 66 13.81 -3.38 -15.58
C GLY A 66 12.35 -3.85 -15.43
N THR A 67 11.36 -3.02 -15.75
CA THR A 67 9.94 -3.34 -15.58
C THR A 67 9.44 -4.60 -16.29
N PRO A 68 9.89 -4.97 -17.51
CA PRO A 68 9.40 -6.19 -18.17
C PRO A 68 9.75 -7.45 -17.39
N GLY A 69 10.93 -7.51 -16.76
CA GLY A 69 11.34 -8.63 -15.90
C GLY A 69 10.49 -8.71 -14.64
N VAL A 70 10.28 -7.58 -13.96
CA VAL A 70 9.44 -7.50 -12.76
C VAL A 70 7.98 -7.89 -13.08
N ALA A 71 7.43 -7.41 -14.19
CA ALA A 71 6.08 -7.75 -14.61
C ALA A 71 5.93 -9.23 -14.95
N ALA A 72 6.91 -9.83 -15.65
CA ALA A 72 6.92 -11.25 -15.95
C ALA A 72 6.90 -12.08 -14.66
N ASP A 73 7.79 -11.77 -13.71
CA ASP A 73 7.88 -12.47 -12.43
C ASP A 73 6.57 -12.40 -11.63
N VAL A 74 6.05 -11.18 -11.42
CA VAL A 74 4.80 -10.96 -10.66
C VAL A 74 3.59 -11.55 -11.38
N SER A 75 3.60 -11.65 -12.72
CA SER A 75 2.47 -12.20 -13.50
C SER A 75 2.25 -13.70 -13.27
N HIS A 76 3.30 -14.45 -12.90
CA HIS A 76 3.21 -15.89 -12.65
C HIS A 76 2.46 -16.23 -11.34
N ILE A 77 2.23 -15.25 -10.47
CA ILE A 77 1.50 -15.45 -9.22
C ILE A 77 0.03 -15.73 -9.55
N ASN A 78 -0.50 -16.82 -8.98
CA ASN A 78 -1.84 -17.35 -9.19
C ASN A 78 -2.95 -16.55 -8.48
N SER A 79 -2.95 -15.23 -8.66
CA SER A 79 -4.02 -14.33 -8.20
C SER A 79 -4.76 -13.69 -9.37
N ARG A 80 -5.94 -13.14 -9.10
CA ARG A 80 -6.83 -12.56 -10.14
C ARG A 80 -6.26 -11.35 -10.89
N ALA A 81 -5.35 -10.58 -10.28
CA ALA A 81 -4.92 -9.31 -10.86
C ALA A 81 -4.10 -9.55 -12.13
N LEU A 82 -4.51 -8.98 -13.26
CA LEU A 82 -3.72 -9.01 -14.48
C LEU A 82 -2.56 -8.03 -14.38
N VAL A 83 -1.36 -8.42 -14.83
CA VAL A 83 -0.16 -7.60 -14.72
C VAL A 83 0.30 -7.17 -16.10
N LYS A 84 0.61 -5.89 -16.27
CA LYS A 84 1.24 -5.37 -17.49
C LYS A 84 2.41 -4.48 -17.12
N GLY A 85 3.57 -4.78 -17.72
CA GLY A 85 4.79 -3.99 -17.58
C GLY A 85 4.95 -2.97 -18.71
N PHE A 86 5.40 -1.78 -18.36
CA PHE A 86 5.67 -0.66 -19.24
C PHE A 86 7.06 -0.12 -18.93
N VAL A 87 7.86 0.14 -19.96
CA VAL A 87 9.26 0.53 -19.79
C VAL A 87 9.64 1.64 -20.76
N GLY A 88 10.40 2.59 -20.25
CA GLY A 88 10.92 3.71 -21.03
C GLY A 88 9.95 4.88 -21.12
N ASP A 89 10.57 6.04 -21.30
CA ASP A 89 10.01 7.38 -21.37
C ASP A 89 8.78 7.48 -22.31
N GLU A 90 8.89 6.93 -23.53
CA GLU A 90 7.79 6.91 -24.50
C GLU A 90 6.58 6.05 -24.07
N ARG A 91 6.80 5.07 -23.17
CA ARG A 91 5.79 4.12 -22.67
C ARG A 91 5.26 4.50 -21.29
N LEU A 92 5.77 5.58 -20.67
CA LEU A 92 5.04 6.28 -19.60
C LEU A 92 3.64 6.60 -20.08
N GLY A 93 3.55 6.81 -21.39
CA GLY A 93 2.30 6.79 -22.06
C GLY A 93 1.49 5.52 -21.92
N ASP A 94 1.86 4.43 -22.54
CA ASP A 94 1.00 3.26 -22.45
C ASP A 94 0.69 2.80 -20.99
N ALA A 95 1.54 3.16 -20.02
CA ALA A 95 1.24 3.09 -18.59
C ALA A 95 0.19 4.11 -18.10
N LEU A 96 0.29 5.36 -18.56
CA LEU A 96 -0.54 6.53 -18.29
C LEU A 96 -1.14 7.13 -19.59
N GLU A 97 -0.39 7.89 -20.43
CA GLU A 97 -0.48 8.11 -21.94
C GLU A 97 0.51 9.14 -22.62
N GLY A 98 1.60 9.73 -22.04
CA GLY A 98 2.72 10.36 -22.83
C GLY A 98 3.55 11.57 -22.26
N SER A 99 4.90 11.37 -22.22
CA SER A 99 6.10 12.27 -22.24
C SER A 99 6.67 13.01 -20.99
N ASP A 100 8.00 13.23 -21.07
CA ASP A 100 9.02 12.99 -20.03
C ASP A 100 9.54 14.19 -19.23
N VAL A 101 8.64 15.02 -18.74
CA VAL A 101 8.98 16.00 -17.68
C VAL A 101 8.00 15.95 -16.50
N GLY A 102 6.99 15.07 -16.53
CA GLY A 102 5.97 15.08 -15.50
C GLY A 102 5.19 13.80 -15.36
N LEU A 103 5.53 12.96 -14.38
CA LEU A 103 4.59 11.96 -13.86
C LEU A 103 3.27 12.62 -13.46
N CYS A 104 3.33 13.81 -12.85
CA CYS A 104 2.14 14.61 -12.57
C CYS A 104 1.44 15.10 -13.85
N THR A 105 2.19 15.51 -14.87
CA THR A 105 1.62 15.89 -16.17
C THR A 105 0.94 14.71 -16.86
N ALA A 106 1.56 13.53 -16.85
CA ALA A 106 1.00 12.30 -17.38
C ALA A 106 -0.26 11.89 -16.59
N ILE A 107 -0.21 11.91 -15.26
CA ILE A 107 -1.41 11.67 -14.44
C ILE A 107 -2.54 12.64 -14.84
N SER A 108 -2.25 13.94 -14.93
CA SER A 108 -3.23 14.96 -15.31
C SER A 108 -3.84 14.72 -16.69
N LYS A 109 -3.02 14.26 -17.64
CA LYS A 109 -3.45 14.08 -19.04
C LYS A 109 -4.25 12.79 -19.25
N TYR A 110 -3.94 11.72 -18.52
CA TYR A 110 -4.46 10.39 -18.85
C TYR A 110 -5.27 9.71 -17.76
N CYS A 111 -5.08 10.12 -16.52
CA CYS A 111 -5.88 9.65 -15.41
C CYS A 111 -6.14 10.78 -14.40
N PRO A 112 -6.72 11.93 -14.83
CA PRO A 112 -6.97 13.08 -13.96
C PRO A 112 -7.87 12.72 -12.76
N ASP A 113 -8.68 11.68 -12.91
CA ASP A 113 -9.58 11.20 -11.86
C ASP A 113 -8.95 10.18 -10.90
N ALA A 114 -7.70 9.78 -11.10
CA ALA A 114 -7.03 8.80 -10.25
C ALA A 114 -6.76 9.34 -8.84
N VAL A 115 -6.82 8.45 -7.86
CA VAL A 115 -6.28 8.71 -6.52
C VAL A 115 -4.77 8.53 -6.56
N VAL A 116 -4.03 9.58 -6.24
CA VAL A 116 -2.58 9.67 -6.29
C VAL A 116 -2.01 9.51 -4.88
N ASN A 117 -1.26 8.43 -4.67
CA ASN A 117 -0.54 8.15 -3.42
C ASN A 117 0.95 8.45 -3.62
N MET A 118 1.40 9.61 -3.16
CA MET A 118 2.78 10.07 -3.28
C MET A 118 3.67 9.46 -2.20
N ILE A 119 4.63 8.64 -2.63
CA ILE A 119 5.65 8.03 -1.76
C ILE A 119 7.02 8.71 -1.94
N SER A 120 7.25 9.35 -3.10
CA SER A 120 8.54 9.95 -3.44
C SER A 120 8.97 10.97 -2.40
N ASN A 121 10.11 10.71 -1.77
CA ASN A 121 10.70 11.60 -0.79
C ASN A 121 11.37 12.81 -1.46
N PRO A 122 11.34 13.99 -0.83
CA PRO A 122 10.71 14.29 0.46
C PRO A 122 9.20 14.59 0.34
N VAL A 123 8.35 13.78 0.99
CA VAL A 123 6.86 13.89 0.88
C VAL A 123 6.33 15.27 1.24
N ASN A 124 6.94 15.93 2.23
CA ASN A 124 6.58 17.28 2.67
C ASN A 124 6.68 18.34 1.56
N SER A 125 7.46 18.08 0.50
CA SER A 125 7.64 18.98 -0.63
C SER A 125 7.04 18.42 -1.92
N THR A 126 7.12 17.10 -2.15
CA THR A 126 6.62 16.49 -3.39
C THR A 126 5.09 16.56 -3.50
N VAL A 127 4.36 16.51 -2.39
CA VAL A 127 2.90 16.68 -2.39
C VAL A 127 2.48 18.10 -2.78
N PRO A 128 3.00 19.18 -2.17
CA PRO A 128 2.76 20.54 -2.65
C PRO A 128 3.15 20.75 -4.12
N ILE A 129 4.30 20.22 -4.56
CA ILE A 129 4.73 20.31 -5.96
C ILE A 129 3.70 19.65 -6.89
N ALA A 130 3.25 18.43 -6.56
CA ALA A 130 2.22 17.74 -7.35
C ALA A 130 0.90 18.52 -7.38
N ALA A 131 0.49 19.11 -6.25
CA ALA A 131 -0.70 19.94 -6.18
C ALA A 131 -0.61 21.15 -7.13
N GLU A 132 0.50 21.88 -7.15
CA GLU A 132 0.70 23.02 -8.05
C GLU A 132 0.75 22.61 -9.53
N LEU A 133 1.34 21.46 -9.84
CA LEU A 133 1.34 20.91 -11.20
C LEU A 133 -0.07 20.54 -11.66
N PHE A 134 -0.87 19.91 -10.80
CA PHE A 134 -2.27 19.60 -11.09
C PHE A 134 -3.14 20.85 -11.21
N LYS A 135 -2.90 21.89 -10.40
CA LYS A 135 -3.61 23.18 -10.51
C LYS A 135 -3.30 23.83 -11.84
N LYS A 136 -2.03 23.86 -12.24
CA LYS A 136 -1.60 24.38 -13.55
C LYS A 136 -2.22 23.60 -14.72
N ALA A 137 -2.42 22.30 -14.56
CA ALA A 137 -3.09 21.45 -15.55
C ALA A 137 -4.63 21.53 -15.52
N GLY A 138 -5.22 22.17 -14.50
CA GLY A 138 -6.67 22.26 -14.33
C GLY A 138 -7.35 20.98 -13.82
N THR A 139 -6.58 20.04 -13.25
CA THR A 139 -7.05 18.70 -12.85
C THR A 139 -6.88 18.44 -11.35
N TYR A 140 -6.60 19.48 -10.55
CA TYR A 140 -6.39 19.33 -9.12
C TYR A 140 -7.68 19.02 -8.36
N ASP A 141 -7.68 17.91 -7.64
CA ASP A 141 -8.69 17.55 -6.65
C ASP A 141 -8.00 17.23 -5.32
N GLU A 142 -8.25 18.06 -4.31
CA GLU A 142 -7.69 17.92 -2.95
C GLU A 142 -8.06 16.60 -2.27
N LYS A 143 -9.15 15.94 -2.70
CA LYS A 143 -9.61 14.65 -2.17
C LYS A 143 -8.93 13.45 -2.82
N LYS A 144 -8.07 13.68 -3.82
CA LYS A 144 -7.43 12.62 -4.61
C LYS A 144 -5.91 12.63 -4.52
N LEU A 145 -5.27 13.63 -3.91
CA LEU A 145 -3.81 13.67 -3.74
C LEU A 145 -3.42 13.43 -2.27
N PHE A 146 -2.70 12.33 -2.02
CA PHE A 146 -2.28 11.92 -0.68
C PHE A 146 -0.78 11.74 -0.60
N GLY A 147 -0.15 12.33 0.43
CA GLY A 147 1.19 11.96 0.86
C GLY A 147 1.13 10.71 1.73
N VAL A 148 1.85 9.66 1.35
CA VAL A 148 1.84 8.39 2.09
C VAL A 148 2.75 8.52 3.31
N THR A 149 2.15 8.66 4.50
CA THR A 149 2.84 8.72 5.81
C THR A 149 2.62 7.46 6.64
N THR A 150 1.97 6.44 6.08
CA THR A 150 1.57 5.21 6.77
C THR A 150 2.73 4.48 7.44
N LEU A 151 3.95 4.60 6.90
CA LEU A 151 5.14 3.99 7.50
C LEU A 151 5.42 4.54 8.91
N ASP A 152 5.18 5.83 9.15
CA ASP A 152 5.37 6.43 10.47
C ASP A 152 4.34 5.89 11.48
N VAL A 153 3.11 5.66 11.02
CA VAL A 153 2.07 4.99 11.82
C VAL A 153 2.48 3.55 12.15
N VAL A 154 2.99 2.80 11.17
CA VAL A 154 3.46 1.43 11.39
C VAL A 154 4.63 1.39 12.38
N ARG A 155 5.59 2.31 12.27
CA ARG A 155 6.71 2.47 13.22
C ARG A 155 6.20 2.79 14.62
N ALA A 156 5.37 3.82 14.77
CA ALA A 156 4.82 4.24 16.05
C ALA A 156 4.05 3.12 16.74
N LYS A 157 3.21 2.37 15.99
CA LYS A 157 2.49 1.19 16.49
C LYS A 157 3.45 0.12 16.96
N THR A 158 4.47 -0.20 16.18
CA THR A 158 5.46 -1.26 16.49
C THR A 158 6.27 -0.90 17.74
N PHE A 159 6.76 0.32 17.83
CA PHE A 159 7.56 0.78 18.97
C PHE A 159 6.72 0.87 20.24
N TYR A 160 5.50 1.39 20.16
CA TYR A 160 4.58 1.40 21.28
C TYR A 160 4.23 -0.02 21.74
N ALA A 161 3.88 -0.92 20.82
CA ALA A 161 3.54 -2.30 21.13
C ALA A 161 4.67 -3.03 21.87
N GLY A 162 5.92 -2.87 21.39
CA GLY A 162 7.10 -3.44 22.03
C GLY A 162 7.33 -2.88 23.43
N LYS A 163 7.15 -1.58 23.63
CA LYS A 163 7.35 -0.92 24.94
C LYS A 163 6.24 -1.23 25.94
N ALA A 164 4.98 -1.26 25.50
CA ALA A 164 3.82 -1.56 26.31
C ALA A 164 3.56 -3.07 26.48
N ASN A 165 4.35 -3.92 25.80
CA ASN A 165 4.21 -5.37 25.77
C ASN A 165 2.79 -5.84 25.42
N VAL A 166 2.23 -5.26 24.35
CA VAL A 166 0.91 -5.61 23.81
C VAL A 166 1.03 -6.06 22.35
N PRO A 167 0.10 -6.88 21.83
CA PRO A 167 0.11 -7.25 20.42
C PRO A 167 -0.03 -6.02 19.50
N VAL A 168 0.86 -5.88 18.52
CA VAL A 168 0.85 -4.74 17.58
C VAL A 168 -0.46 -4.62 16.79
N THR A 169 -1.14 -5.74 16.56
CA THR A 169 -2.39 -5.82 15.80
C THR A 169 -3.55 -5.09 16.46
N VAL A 170 -3.53 -4.91 17.79
CA VAL A 170 -4.56 -4.17 18.53
C VAL A 170 -4.19 -2.71 18.77
N VAL A 171 -2.97 -2.30 18.40
CA VAL A 171 -2.45 -0.96 18.66
C VAL A 171 -2.85 0.00 17.54
N ASN A 172 -3.36 1.16 17.92
CA ASN A 172 -3.59 2.29 17.06
C ASN A 172 -2.96 3.55 17.65
N VAL A 173 -1.96 4.11 16.95
CA VAL A 173 -1.32 5.39 17.29
C VAL A 173 -1.57 6.34 16.13
N PRO A 174 -2.33 7.43 16.33
CA PRO A 174 -2.43 8.50 15.32
C PRO A 174 -1.06 9.18 15.16
N VAL A 175 -0.64 9.41 13.91
CA VAL A 175 0.55 10.20 13.60
C VAL A 175 0.12 11.34 12.68
N VAL A 176 0.51 12.56 13.02
CA VAL A 176 0.15 13.79 12.30
C VAL A 176 1.40 14.61 11.96
N GLY A 177 1.20 15.73 11.25
CA GLY A 177 2.28 16.62 10.84
C GLY A 177 2.80 16.29 9.43
N GLY A 178 4.10 16.03 9.31
CA GLY A 178 4.78 15.68 8.06
C GLY A 178 5.50 14.33 8.12
N HIS A 179 6.37 14.08 7.15
CA HIS A 179 7.12 12.83 6.95
C HIS A 179 8.65 13.03 6.99
N ALA A 180 9.14 13.98 7.80
CA ALA A 180 10.58 14.24 7.92
C ALA A 180 10.97 14.71 9.33
N GLY A 181 11.80 13.92 10.03
CA GLY A 181 12.36 14.26 11.33
C GLY A 181 11.30 14.77 12.32
N ILE A 182 11.53 15.96 12.87
CA ILE A 182 10.66 16.58 13.88
C ILE A 182 9.24 16.89 13.41
N THR A 183 8.98 16.85 12.09
CA THR A 183 7.62 17.06 11.56
C THR A 183 6.70 15.86 11.82
N ILE A 184 7.26 14.68 12.13
CA ILE A 184 6.50 13.47 12.44
C ILE A 184 6.05 13.55 13.91
N LEU A 185 4.73 13.64 14.13
CA LEU A 185 4.14 13.81 15.46
C LEU A 185 3.26 12.61 15.84
N PRO A 186 3.82 11.57 16.49
CA PRO A 186 3.03 10.46 17.03
C PRO A 186 2.26 10.91 18.28
N LEU A 187 0.93 10.84 18.22
CA LEU A 187 0.04 11.24 19.29
C LEU A 187 -0.17 10.08 20.27
N PHE A 188 0.87 9.74 21.04
CA PHE A 188 0.80 8.67 22.05
C PHE A 188 -0.25 8.94 23.14
N SER A 189 -0.68 10.19 23.35
CA SER A 189 -1.82 10.52 24.21
C SER A 189 -3.17 10.00 23.70
N GLN A 190 -3.26 9.67 22.41
CA GLN A 190 -4.47 9.16 21.75
C GLN A 190 -4.35 7.67 21.36
N VAL A 191 -3.38 6.97 21.94
CA VAL A 191 -3.14 5.56 21.63
C VAL A 191 -4.31 4.68 22.10
N THR A 192 -4.65 3.68 21.30
CA THR A 192 -5.61 2.63 21.66
C THR A 192 -4.93 1.26 21.54
N PRO A 193 -5.00 0.37 22.54
CA PRO A 193 -5.52 0.61 23.89
C PRO A 193 -4.67 1.63 24.64
N ALA A 194 -5.33 2.46 25.45
CA ALA A 194 -4.65 3.39 26.33
C ALA A 194 -3.84 2.60 27.37
N SER A 195 -2.57 2.96 27.54
CA SER A 195 -1.72 2.42 28.59
C SER A 195 -1.28 3.53 29.52
N ASN A 196 -1.62 3.39 30.81
CA ASN A 196 -1.12 4.29 31.85
C ASN A 196 0.29 3.90 32.32
N ALA A 197 0.91 2.87 31.71
CA ALA A 197 2.17 2.31 32.16
C ALA A 197 3.41 3.00 31.58
N LEU A 198 3.26 3.91 30.61
CA LEU A 198 4.41 4.60 30.00
C LEU A 198 4.69 5.93 30.72
N SER A 199 5.94 6.11 31.12
CA SER A 199 6.41 7.37 31.71
C SER A 199 6.54 8.47 30.65
N HIS A 200 6.66 9.73 31.08
CA HIS A 200 6.92 10.85 30.17
C HIS A 200 8.22 10.67 29.38
N GLU A 201 9.28 10.13 30.02
CA GLU A 201 10.54 9.83 29.36
C GLU A 201 10.40 8.72 28.31
N ASP A 202 9.57 7.71 28.56
CA ASP A 202 9.27 6.67 27.57
C ASP A 202 8.57 7.26 26.34
N ILE A 203 7.59 8.15 26.55
CA ILE A 203 6.89 8.84 25.45
C ILE A 203 7.85 9.69 24.63
N LYS A 204 8.76 10.41 25.28
CA LYS A 204 9.77 11.24 24.62
C LYS A 204 10.75 10.39 23.81
N ALA A 205 11.24 9.29 24.37
CA ALA A 205 12.11 8.35 23.69
C ALA A 205 11.42 7.69 22.49
N LEU A 206 10.17 7.25 22.65
CA LEU A 206 9.35 6.70 21.56
C LEU A 206 9.12 7.71 20.44
N THR A 207 8.87 8.98 20.80
CA THR A 207 8.70 10.06 19.83
C THR A 207 9.97 10.26 19.02
N LYS A 208 11.12 10.39 19.69
CA LYS A 208 12.43 10.57 19.02
C LYS A 208 12.76 9.40 18.10
N ARG A 209 12.58 8.16 18.57
CA ARG A 209 12.80 6.97 17.76
C ARG A 209 11.86 6.90 16.55
N THR A 210 10.60 7.31 16.69
CA THR A 210 9.66 7.37 15.56
C THR A 210 10.12 8.38 14.50
N GLN A 211 10.60 9.55 14.94
CA GLN A 211 11.11 10.60 14.05
C GLN A 211 12.39 10.20 13.32
N ASP A 212 13.26 9.43 13.98
CA ASP A 212 14.55 8.99 13.46
C ASP A 212 14.49 7.60 12.79
N GLY A 213 13.33 6.97 12.72
CA GLY A 213 13.19 5.58 12.23
C GLY A 213 13.59 5.39 10.76
N GLY A 214 13.68 6.48 9.97
CA GLY A 214 14.28 6.44 8.64
C GLY A 214 15.80 6.28 8.68
N THR A 215 16.46 7.05 9.55
CA THR A 215 17.91 7.02 9.75
C THR A 215 18.37 5.68 10.34
N GLU A 216 17.62 5.13 11.31
CA GLU A 216 17.90 3.82 11.93
C GLU A 216 18.03 2.69 10.89
N VAL A 217 17.28 2.75 9.78
CA VAL A 217 17.32 1.73 8.72
C VAL A 217 18.45 1.96 7.73
N VAL A 218 18.85 3.21 7.49
CA VAL A 218 19.97 3.52 6.59
C VAL A 218 21.31 3.14 7.22
N GLU A 219 21.38 3.17 8.55
CA GLU A 219 22.59 2.85 9.32
C GLU A 219 22.73 1.35 9.67
N ALA A 220 21.72 0.52 9.37
CA ALA A 220 21.67 -0.92 9.67
C ALA A 220 22.32 -1.79 8.57
#